data_AF-A0A6J2YBE1-F1
#
_entry.id   AF-A0A6J2YBE1-F1
#
_cell.length_a   1.000
_cell.length_b   1.000
_cell.length_c   1.000
_cell.angle_alpha   90.00
_cell.angle_beta   90.00
_cell.angle_gamma   90.00
#
_symmetry.space_group_name_H-M   'P 1'
#
loop_
_entity.id
_entity.type
_entity.pdbx_description
1 polymer ?
#
loop_
_entity_poly.entity_id
_entity_poly.type
_entity_poly.pdbx_seq_one_letter_code
_entity_poly.pdbx_strand_id
1 'polypeptide(L)'
;MATKVITIIAMLIINFNKNLHVLEYKSGHCYVSVRYLGICMISAYLSPNITFDSFCALMLELQEATLDLKQKHPRTKLLITGDFNAKHEVWGGNRTERTGREVLEWCEINNLTVLNDGIYPTLVRTSGTSYIDLSIVCDVLLQMKPIWQVLEDPDVTEHKCIFTEIPSDNSQGKKFRYKYGEINKVKLSEAFKYSIPGKSPTMSAYKMAKIIRATYHKSTPTVRCDEDFQMPYWWNEDIQTNILEVKKKRRRFQRETRNDDLRELYKRTYKEAKQDLSQKIRIAKISSWEKLCDDLQENIYGQAYKIIRSQLKKMPPRVQMDPEEKIKQFKALFVYERQTWTNQIIYKL
;
A
#
# COMPACT_ATOMS: atom_id res chain seq x y z
N MET A 1 -5.92 -51.44 -5.73
CA MET A 1 -4.86 -50.58 -6.30
C MET A 1 -5.28 -49.14 -6.01
N ALA A 2 -4.81 -48.56 -4.90
CA ALA A 2 -5.20 -47.21 -4.50
C ALA A 2 -4.43 -46.20 -5.35
N THR A 3 -5.10 -45.61 -6.33
CA THR A 3 -4.61 -44.46 -7.09
C THR A 3 -4.35 -43.34 -6.09
N LYS A 4 -3.07 -43.09 -5.78
CA LYS A 4 -2.66 -41.86 -5.08
C LYS A 4 -3.08 -40.71 -5.97
N VAL A 5 -4.17 -40.04 -5.63
CA VAL A 5 -4.50 -38.72 -6.16
C VAL A 5 -3.38 -37.82 -5.65
N ILE A 6 -2.41 -37.52 -6.51
CA ILE A 6 -1.43 -36.48 -6.28
C ILE A 6 -2.25 -35.19 -6.29
N THR A 7 -2.62 -34.69 -5.11
CA THR A 7 -3.21 -33.36 -4.97
C THR A 7 -2.13 -32.37 -5.42
N ILE A 8 -2.18 -31.98 -6.70
CA ILE A 8 -1.35 -30.91 -7.24
C ILE A 8 -1.87 -29.64 -6.56
N ILE A 9 -1.13 -29.12 -5.58
CA ILE A 9 -1.36 -27.77 -5.05
C ILE A 9 -0.97 -26.81 -6.18
N ALA A 10 -1.96 -26.47 -7.00
CA ALA A 10 -1.79 -25.55 -8.11
C ALA A 10 -2.13 -24.14 -7.62
N MET A 11 -1.13 -23.26 -7.55
CA MET A 11 -1.38 -21.83 -7.49
C MET A 11 -1.90 -21.40 -8.87
N LEU A 12 -3.22 -21.32 -9.03
CA LEU A 12 -3.85 -20.84 -10.26
C LEU A 12 -3.89 -19.30 -10.25
N ILE A 13 -3.09 -18.67 -11.11
CA ILE A 13 -3.08 -17.20 -11.26
C ILE A 13 -4.10 -16.83 -12.34
N ILE A 14 -5.28 -16.37 -11.92
CA ILE A 14 -6.27 -15.78 -12.84
C ILE A 14 -5.96 -14.30 -12.99
N ASN A 15 -5.47 -13.94 -14.16
CA ASN A 15 -5.20 -12.55 -14.52
C ASN A 15 -6.23 -12.09 -15.56
N PHE A 16 -7.04 -11.10 -15.20
CA PHE A 16 -8.05 -10.52 -16.11
C PHE A 16 -7.45 -9.58 -17.17
N ASN A 17 -6.14 -9.29 -17.11
CA ASN A 17 -5.44 -8.57 -18.17
C ASN A 17 -4.87 -9.55 -19.19
N LYS A 18 -5.12 -9.33 -20.50
CA LYS A 18 -4.75 -10.26 -21.59
C LYS A 18 -3.24 -10.52 -21.77
N ASN A 19 -2.36 -9.83 -21.03
CA ASN A 19 -0.91 -9.96 -21.13
C ASN A 19 -0.31 -10.55 -19.84
N LEU A 20 -0.30 -11.89 -19.73
CA LEU A 20 0.42 -12.58 -18.67
C LEU A 20 1.86 -12.83 -19.10
N HIS A 21 2.76 -11.89 -18.81
CA HIS A 21 4.20 -12.11 -19.01
C HIS A 21 4.85 -12.48 -17.67
N VAL A 22 5.16 -13.77 -17.50
CA VAL A 22 6.04 -14.23 -16.43
C VAL A 22 7.43 -13.64 -16.70
N LEU A 23 7.93 -12.81 -15.79
CA LEU A 23 9.19 -12.11 -15.96
C LEU A 23 10.39 -12.97 -15.54
N GLU A 24 10.18 -13.82 -14.53
CA GLU A 24 11.21 -14.66 -13.93
C GLU A 24 10.54 -15.81 -13.17
N TYR A 25 11.16 -16.98 -13.16
CA TYR A 25 10.76 -18.10 -12.32
C TYR A 25 11.98 -18.83 -11.75
N LYS A 26 11.82 -19.42 -10.57
CA LYS A 26 12.84 -20.24 -9.89
C LYS A 26 12.16 -21.29 -9.03
N SER A 27 12.68 -22.50 -9.00
CA SER A 27 12.19 -23.59 -8.13
C SER A 27 13.26 -24.03 -7.14
N GLY A 28 12.82 -24.40 -5.94
CA GLY A 28 13.60 -25.14 -4.94
C GLY A 28 12.95 -26.49 -4.63
N HIS A 29 13.37 -27.15 -3.56
CA HIS A 29 12.86 -28.47 -3.19
C HIS A 29 11.43 -28.40 -2.65
N CYS A 30 11.08 -27.30 -1.97
CA CYS A 30 9.77 -27.10 -1.35
C CYS A 30 8.99 -25.91 -1.93
N TYR A 31 9.48 -25.24 -2.97
CA TYR A 31 8.80 -24.07 -3.51
C TYR A 31 9.01 -23.85 -5.00
N VAL A 32 8.07 -23.13 -5.61
CA VAL A 32 8.20 -22.50 -6.92
C VAL A 32 7.92 -21.02 -6.75
N SER A 33 8.79 -20.18 -7.30
CA SER A 33 8.65 -18.73 -7.27
C SER A 33 8.50 -18.18 -8.69
N VAL A 34 7.64 -17.19 -8.83
CA VAL A 34 7.29 -16.53 -10.09
C VAL A 34 7.17 -15.04 -9.85
N ARG A 35 7.74 -14.23 -10.75
CA ARG A 35 7.57 -12.77 -10.73
C ARG A 35 6.64 -12.31 -11.84
N TYR A 36 5.60 -11.58 -11.45
CA TYR A 36 4.55 -11.09 -12.34
C TYR A 36 4.09 -9.68 -11.93
N LEU A 37 4.10 -8.70 -12.86
CA LEU A 37 3.67 -7.30 -12.63
C LEU A 37 4.19 -6.64 -11.34
N GLY A 38 5.46 -6.89 -10.98
CA GLY A 38 6.06 -6.33 -9.76
C GLY A 38 5.64 -7.01 -8.45
N ILE A 39 4.92 -8.13 -8.55
CA ILE A 39 4.60 -9.06 -7.46
C ILE A 39 5.44 -10.32 -7.64
N CYS A 40 6.18 -10.69 -6.59
CA CYS A 40 6.82 -11.98 -6.46
C CYS A 40 5.83 -12.91 -5.74
N MET A 41 5.57 -14.05 -6.34
CA MET A 41 4.71 -15.09 -5.79
C MET A 41 5.56 -16.32 -5.51
N ILE A 42 5.40 -16.93 -4.35
CA ILE A 42 6.03 -18.20 -3.99
C ILE A 42 4.91 -19.18 -3.65
N SER A 43 4.84 -20.28 -4.38
CA SER A 43 4.01 -21.44 -4.05
C SER A 43 4.87 -22.43 -3.27
N ALA A 44 4.55 -22.70 -2.01
CA ALA A 44 5.30 -23.61 -1.15
C ALA A 44 4.53 -24.92 -0.89
N TYR A 45 5.25 -26.02 -0.76
CA TYR A 45 4.72 -27.31 -0.31
C TYR A 45 5.71 -27.95 0.66
N LEU A 46 5.28 -28.14 1.90
CA LEU A 46 6.03 -28.85 2.93
C LEU A 46 5.29 -30.15 3.23
N SER A 47 5.93 -31.29 2.93
CA SER A 47 5.31 -32.60 3.13
C SER A 47 4.98 -32.84 4.61
N PRO A 48 3.81 -33.43 4.95
CA PRO A 48 3.47 -33.78 6.33
C PRO A 48 4.30 -34.95 6.88
N ASN A 49 4.92 -35.75 6.00
CA ASN A 49 5.59 -37.00 6.33
C ASN A 49 7.11 -36.84 6.35
N ILE A 50 7.60 -35.81 7.04
CA ILE A 50 9.03 -35.52 7.20
C ILE A 50 9.38 -35.33 8.68
N THR A 51 10.67 -35.50 9.02
CA THR A 51 11.15 -35.19 10.36
C THR A 51 11.17 -33.68 10.58
N PHE A 52 11.17 -33.26 11.84
CA PHE A 52 11.24 -31.84 12.18
C PHE A 52 12.54 -31.19 11.66
N ASP A 53 13.67 -31.91 11.70
CA ASP A 53 14.95 -31.40 11.19
C ASP A 53 14.90 -31.17 9.67
N SER A 54 14.29 -32.10 8.92
CA SER A 54 14.05 -31.92 7.48
C SER A 54 13.10 -30.76 7.20
N PHE A 55 12.07 -30.57 8.05
CA PHE A 55 11.17 -29.42 7.96
C PHE A 55 11.93 -28.09 8.14
N CYS A 56 12.78 -27.99 9.16
CA CYS A 56 13.62 -26.81 9.38
C CYS A 56 14.57 -26.55 8.20
N ALA A 57 15.15 -27.58 7.60
CA ALA A 57 16.00 -27.44 6.42
C ALA A 57 15.24 -26.85 5.22
N LEU A 58 14.00 -27.28 4.97
CA LEU A 58 13.15 -26.71 3.92
C LEU A 58 12.72 -25.28 4.25
N MET A 59 12.44 -24.96 5.51
CA MET A 59 12.17 -23.58 5.95
C MET A 59 13.36 -22.64 5.75
N LEU A 60 14.58 -23.13 5.99
CA LEU A 60 15.82 -22.39 5.67
C LEU A 60 15.95 -22.13 4.18
N GLU A 61 15.67 -23.12 3.33
CA GLU A 61 15.66 -22.94 1.87
C GLU A 61 14.64 -21.87 1.43
N LEU A 62 13.43 -21.90 2.00
CA LEU A 62 12.38 -20.91 1.74
C LEU A 62 12.79 -19.51 2.24
N GLN A 63 13.51 -19.45 3.36
CA GLN A 63 14.08 -18.22 3.91
C GLN A 63 15.11 -17.61 2.95
N GLU A 64 16.06 -18.40 2.46
CA GLU A 64 17.06 -17.97 1.49
C GLU A 64 16.41 -17.48 0.20
N ALA A 65 15.40 -18.19 -0.30
CA ALA A 65 14.64 -17.78 -1.48
C ALA A 65 13.93 -16.43 -1.28
N THR A 66 13.32 -16.24 -0.11
CA THR A 66 12.65 -14.99 0.27
C THR A 66 13.64 -13.83 0.35
N LEU A 67 14.83 -14.05 0.92
CA LEU A 67 15.88 -13.05 1.01
C LEU A 67 16.46 -12.69 -0.37
N ASP A 68 16.76 -13.68 -1.22
CA ASP A 68 17.25 -13.48 -2.59
C ASP A 68 16.28 -12.59 -3.40
N LEU A 69 14.98 -12.88 -3.32
CA LEU A 69 13.95 -12.07 -3.99
C LEU A 69 13.87 -10.64 -3.44
N LYS A 70 13.91 -10.46 -2.11
CA LYS A 70 13.91 -9.13 -1.49
C LYS A 70 15.16 -8.32 -1.85
N GLN A 71 16.33 -8.96 -1.96
CA GLN A 71 17.58 -8.30 -2.34
C GLN A 71 17.61 -7.89 -3.81
N LYS A 72 17.24 -8.81 -4.73
CA LYS A 72 17.15 -8.51 -6.16
C LYS A 72 16.08 -7.46 -6.45
N HIS A 73 15.00 -7.46 -5.67
CA HIS A 73 13.84 -6.63 -5.91
C HIS A 73 13.27 -5.98 -4.64
N PRO A 74 13.96 -4.96 -4.08
CA PRO A 74 13.62 -4.37 -2.77
C PRO A 74 12.27 -3.66 -2.70
N ARG A 75 11.63 -3.41 -3.85
CA ARG A 75 10.30 -2.79 -3.94
C ARG A 75 9.19 -3.77 -4.35
N THR A 76 9.52 -5.05 -4.53
CA THR A 76 8.51 -6.03 -4.95
C THR A 76 7.57 -6.39 -3.82
N LYS A 77 6.31 -6.56 -4.20
CA LYS A 77 5.25 -7.09 -3.35
C LYS A 77 5.44 -8.60 -3.29
N LEU A 78 5.34 -9.22 -2.12
CA LEU A 78 5.59 -10.64 -1.94
C LEU A 78 4.33 -11.31 -1.42
N LEU A 79 3.87 -12.34 -2.13
CA LEU A 79 2.84 -13.28 -1.72
C LEU A 79 3.48 -14.67 -1.67
N ILE A 80 3.35 -15.35 -0.54
CA ILE A 80 3.75 -16.74 -0.36
C ILE A 80 2.48 -17.51 -0.03
N THR A 81 2.20 -18.58 -0.75
CA THR A 81 0.99 -19.38 -0.52
C THR A 81 1.29 -20.86 -0.68
N GLY A 82 0.51 -21.71 -0.04
CA GLY A 82 0.60 -23.15 -0.26
C GLY A 82 0.36 -23.97 1.00
N ASP A 83 0.64 -25.27 0.92
CA ASP A 83 0.40 -26.20 2.02
C ASP A 83 1.68 -26.35 2.86
N PHE A 84 1.64 -25.79 4.07
CA PHE A 84 2.76 -25.84 4.99
C PHE A 84 2.72 -27.07 5.91
N ASN A 85 1.60 -27.80 5.95
CA ASN A 85 1.37 -28.88 6.91
C ASN A 85 1.74 -28.51 8.37
N ALA A 86 1.54 -27.23 8.73
CA ALA A 86 1.92 -26.66 10.00
C ALA A 86 0.71 -26.09 10.75
N LYS A 87 0.58 -26.39 12.04
CA LYS A 87 -0.58 -26.00 12.86
C LYS A 87 -0.22 -24.96 13.91
N HIS A 88 -0.93 -23.83 13.90
CA HIS A 88 -0.84 -22.79 14.92
C HIS A 88 -2.18 -22.08 15.06
N GLU A 89 -2.56 -21.74 16.29
CA GLU A 89 -3.81 -21.02 16.60
C GLU A 89 -3.95 -19.64 15.93
N VAL A 90 -2.86 -19.10 15.36
CA VAL A 90 -2.85 -17.78 14.71
C VAL A 90 -3.60 -17.81 13.39
N TRP A 91 -3.52 -18.92 12.66
CA TRP A 91 -4.21 -19.12 11.38
C TRP A 91 -5.34 -20.13 11.47
N GLY A 92 -5.72 -20.56 12.68
CA GLY A 92 -6.91 -21.34 12.96
C GLY A 92 -6.67 -22.61 13.77
N GLY A 93 -7.78 -23.26 14.17
CA GLY A 93 -7.76 -24.41 15.06
C GLY A 93 -7.42 -24.04 16.52
N ASN A 94 -7.16 -25.06 17.34
CA ASN A 94 -6.90 -24.93 18.79
C ASN A 94 -5.60 -25.65 19.21
N ARG A 95 -4.71 -25.92 18.26
CA ARG A 95 -3.48 -26.66 18.49
C ARG A 95 -2.32 -25.95 17.82
N THR A 96 -1.28 -25.72 18.60
CA THR A 96 0.01 -25.24 18.12
C THR A 96 1.05 -26.37 18.15
N GLU A 97 1.67 -26.64 17.01
CA GLU A 97 2.72 -27.65 16.85
C GLU A 97 4.11 -26.99 16.72
N ARG A 98 5.19 -27.79 16.75
CA ARG A 98 6.55 -27.27 16.57
C ARG A 98 6.74 -26.64 15.19
N THR A 99 6.21 -27.27 14.15
CA THR A 99 6.21 -26.76 12.76
C THR A 99 5.47 -25.43 12.64
N GLY A 100 4.34 -25.27 13.32
CA GLY A 100 3.60 -23.99 13.34
C GLY A 100 4.36 -22.87 14.04
N ARG A 101 5.09 -23.17 15.12
CA ARG A 101 5.94 -22.18 15.78
C ARG A 101 7.09 -21.72 14.87
N GLU A 102 7.74 -22.67 14.19
CA GLU A 102 8.81 -22.37 13.23
C GLU A 102 8.33 -21.46 12.10
N VAL A 103 7.16 -21.75 11.52
CA VAL A 103 6.58 -20.91 10.45
C VAL A 103 6.22 -19.52 10.95
N LEU A 104 5.67 -19.40 12.16
CA LEU A 104 5.33 -18.09 12.74
C LEU A 104 6.59 -17.27 13.04
N GLU A 105 7.60 -17.86 13.66
CA GLU A 105 8.88 -17.21 13.96
C GLU A 105 9.58 -16.76 12.68
N TRP A 106 9.59 -17.61 11.64
CA TRP A 106 10.06 -17.24 10.31
C TRP A 106 9.29 -16.04 9.74
N CYS A 107 7.96 -15.98 9.87
CA CYS A 107 7.18 -14.83 9.43
C CYS A 107 7.57 -13.54 10.18
N GLU A 108 7.70 -13.61 11.49
CA GLU A 108 8.03 -12.47 12.35
C GLU A 108 9.42 -11.90 12.03
N ILE A 109 10.44 -12.75 11.90
CA ILE A 109 11.81 -12.35 11.54
C ILE A 109 11.84 -11.61 10.19
N ASN A 110 10.96 -12.00 9.27
CA ASN A 110 10.95 -11.50 7.90
C ASN A 110 9.95 -10.35 7.65
N ASN A 111 9.27 -9.85 8.67
CA ASN A 111 8.16 -8.90 8.53
C ASN A 111 7.13 -9.39 7.48
N LEU A 112 6.72 -10.65 7.64
CA LEU A 112 5.65 -11.27 6.89
C LEU A 112 4.42 -11.42 7.78
N THR A 113 3.25 -11.29 7.17
CA THR A 113 1.96 -11.40 7.85
C THR A 113 1.14 -12.51 7.21
N VAL A 114 0.61 -13.40 8.04
CA VAL A 114 -0.35 -14.43 7.61
C VAL A 114 -1.72 -13.78 7.39
N LEU A 115 -2.34 -14.02 6.23
CA LEU A 115 -3.66 -13.48 5.86
C LEU A 115 -4.83 -14.32 6.38
N ASN A 116 -4.61 -15.61 6.65
CA ASN A 116 -5.63 -16.53 7.15
C ASN A 116 -6.34 -15.94 8.38
N ASP A 117 -7.67 -15.95 8.37
CA ASP A 117 -8.49 -15.41 9.47
C ASP A 117 -8.77 -16.43 10.59
N GLY A 118 -8.46 -17.70 10.35
CA GLY A 118 -8.71 -18.81 11.26
C GLY A 118 -10.18 -19.14 11.48
N ILE A 119 -11.09 -18.60 10.66
CA ILE A 119 -12.55 -18.79 10.79
C ILE A 119 -12.97 -20.07 10.07
N TYR A 120 -12.47 -20.29 8.86
CA TYR A 120 -12.84 -21.44 8.02
C TYR A 120 -11.65 -22.39 7.82
N PRO A 121 -11.84 -23.72 7.98
CA PRO A 121 -10.77 -24.70 7.79
C PRO A 121 -10.39 -24.82 6.31
N THR A 122 -9.10 -25.00 6.06
CA THR A 122 -8.55 -25.16 4.70
C THR A 122 -8.47 -26.62 4.26
N LEU A 123 -8.50 -27.56 5.21
CA LEU A 123 -8.60 -28.99 4.97
C LEU A 123 -9.77 -29.56 5.77
N VAL A 124 -10.65 -30.31 5.11
CA VAL A 124 -11.80 -31.01 5.71
C VAL A 124 -11.73 -32.48 5.35
N ARG A 125 -11.59 -33.35 6.36
CA ARG A 125 -11.62 -34.80 6.24
C ARG A 125 -12.69 -35.40 7.13
N THR A 126 -13.03 -36.66 6.90
CA THR A 126 -13.88 -37.44 7.82
C THR A 126 -13.30 -37.51 9.24
N SER A 127 -11.98 -37.49 9.38
CA SER A 127 -11.26 -37.51 10.66
C SER A 127 -11.16 -36.14 11.35
N GLY A 128 -11.61 -35.07 10.69
CA GLY A 128 -11.62 -33.72 11.25
C GLY A 128 -11.11 -32.66 10.28
N THR A 129 -11.01 -31.43 10.79
CA THR A 129 -10.64 -30.24 10.01
C THR A 129 -9.27 -29.72 10.41
N SER A 130 -8.53 -29.11 9.49
CA SER A 130 -7.24 -28.49 9.75
C SER A 130 -7.06 -27.18 8.96
N TYR A 131 -6.10 -26.38 9.41
CA TYR A 131 -5.77 -25.05 8.89
C TYR A 131 -4.28 -25.06 8.51
N ILE A 132 -3.94 -25.72 7.41
CA ILE A 132 -2.54 -26.03 7.03
C ILE A 132 -2.08 -25.32 5.75
N ASP A 133 -3.02 -24.95 4.89
CA ASP A 133 -2.78 -24.07 3.76
C ASP A 133 -2.72 -22.61 4.21
N LEU A 134 -1.61 -21.93 3.92
CA LEU A 134 -1.35 -20.55 4.36
C LEU A 134 -1.22 -19.61 3.17
N SER A 135 -1.66 -18.38 3.36
CA SER A 135 -1.33 -17.23 2.51
C SER A 135 -0.64 -16.17 3.35
N ILE A 136 0.59 -15.83 2.97
CA ILE A 136 1.53 -15.02 3.74
C ILE A 136 2.01 -13.88 2.85
N VAL A 137 2.05 -12.66 3.37
CA VAL A 137 2.36 -11.46 2.57
C VAL A 137 3.38 -10.57 3.25
N CYS A 138 4.14 -9.80 2.47
CA CYS A 138 4.94 -8.72 3.03
C CYS A 138 4.10 -7.48 3.36
N ASP A 139 4.62 -6.60 4.22
CA ASP A 139 3.97 -5.35 4.62
C ASP A 139 3.51 -4.48 3.45
N VAL A 140 4.29 -4.42 2.36
CA VAL A 140 3.98 -3.63 1.17
C VAL A 140 2.70 -4.15 0.49
N LEU A 141 2.55 -5.46 0.37
CA LEU A 141 1.36 -6.07 -0.20
C LEU A 141 0.19 -5.97 0.78
N LEU A 142 0.43 -6.15 2.09
CA LEU A 142 -0.59 -6.01 3.13
C LEU A 142 -1.25 -4.62 3.12
N GLN A 143 -0.49 -3.56 2.85
CA GLN A 143 -1.02 -2.19 2.72
C GLN A 143 -2.03 -2.02 1.59
N MET A 144 -2.00 -2.89 0.57
CA MET A 144 -2.98 -2.93 -0.51
C MET A 144 -4.32 -3.52 -0.07
N LYS A 145 -4.41 -4.04 1.17
CA LYS A 145 -5.60 -4.68 1.73
C LYS A 145 -6.09 -5.83 0.84
N PRO A 146 -5.27 -6.87 0.64
CA PRO A 146 -5.70 -8.05 -0.10
C PRO A 146 -6.98 -8.62 0.54
N ILE A 147 -7.88 -9.10 -0.29
CA ILE A 147 -9.06 -9.82 0.16
C ILE A 147 -8.70 -11.30 0.16
N TRP A 148 -8.89 -11.95 1.30
CA TRP A 148 -8.60 -13.36 1.50
C TRP A 148 -9.86 -14.08 1.95
N GLN A 149 -10.17 -15.23 1.35
CA GLN A 149 -11.29 -16.06 1.72
C GLN A 149 -11.05 -17.52 1.34
N VAL A 150 -11.58 -18.44 2.14
CA VAL A 150 -11.76 -19.84 1.73
C VAL A 150 -13.04 -19.93 0.92
N LEU A 151 -12.97 -20.47 -0.28
CA LEU A 151 -14.12 -20.65 -1.15
C LEU A 151 -14.92 -21.90 -0.74
N GLU A 152 -16.24 -21.78 -0.83
CA GLU A 152 -17.14 -22.94 -0.77
C GLU A 152 -17.07 -23.67 -2.10
N ASP A 153 -16.17 -24.65 -2.21
CA ASP A 153 -16.19 -25.58 -3.33
C ASP A 153 -17.29 -26.62 -3.16
N PRO A 154 -17.95 -27.06 -4.25
CA PRO A 154 -18.82 -28.22 -4.23
C PRO A 154 -17.97 -29.46 -3.92
N ASP A 155 -17.87 -29.82 -2.64
CA ASP A 155 -17.45 -31.07 -1.96
C ASP A 155 -16.54 -32.12 -2.64
N VAL A 156 -15.78 -31.77 -3.68
CA VAL A 156 -15.02 -32.73 -4.50
C VAL A 156 -13.61 -32.97 -3.95
N THR A 157 -13.03 -32.06 -3.16
CA THR A 157 -11.67 -32.18 -2.59
C THR A 157 -11.63 -31.94 -1.09
N GLU A 158 -10.74 -32.67 -0.38
CA GLU A 158 -10.52 -32.47 1.06
C GLU A 158 -9.91 -31.09 1.36
N HIS A 159 -8.99 -30.60 0.51
CA HIS A 159 -8.53 -29.21 0.58
C HIS A 159 -9.57 -28.28 -0.03
N LYS A 160 -9.83 -27.16 0.64
CA LYS A 160 -10.71 -26.08 0.17
C LYS A 160 -9.90 -25.05 -0.61
N CYS A 161 -10.45 -24.55 -1.71
CA CYS A 161 -9.77 -23.50 -2.48
C CYS A 161 -9.65 -22.22 -1.66
N ILE A 162 -8.47 -21.61 -1.70
CA ILE A 162 -8.21 -20.30 -1.11
C ILE A 162 -8.20 -19.27 -2.24
N PHE A 163 -8.99 -18.23 -2.08
CA PHE A 163 -9.00 -17.08 -2.97
C PHE A 163 -8.32 -15.89 -2.30
N THR A 164 -7.28 -15.38 -2.97
CA THR A 164 -6.61 -14.13 -2.58
C THR A 164 -6.70 -13.15 -3.73
N GLU A 165 -7.48 -12.09 -3.55
CA GLU A 165 -7.53 -10.96 -4.48
C GLU A 165 -6.51 -9.91 -4.04
N ILE A 166 -5.59 -9.59 -4.93
CA ILE A 166 -4.67 -8.47 -4.76
C ILE A 166 -5.22 -7.32 -5.62
N PRO A 167 -5.73 -6.24 -5.02
CA PRO A 167 -6.18 -5.09 -5.77
C PRO A 167 -5.04 -4.56 -6.65
N SER A 168 -5.32 -4.26 -7.93
CA SER A 168 -4.32 -3.64 -8.81
C SER A 168 -3.97 -2.23 -8.31
N ASP A 169 -2.71 -1.80 -8.45
CA ASP A 169 -2.31 -0.39 -8.21
C ASP A 169 -3.07 0.61 -9.12
N ASN A 170 -3.82 0.13 -10.13
CA ASN A 170 -4.77 0.96 -10.89
C ASN A 170 -5.92 1.48 -10.02
N SER A 171 -6.19 0.81 -8.90
CA SER A 171 -6.80 1.45 -7.75
C SER A 171 -5.69 1.95 -6.86
N GLN A 172 -5.19 3.15 -7.18
CA GLN A 172 -4.90 4.10 -6.12
C GLN A 172 -6.16 4.19 -5.27
N GLY A 173 -6.25 3.33 -4.26
CA GLY A 173 -7.07 3.56 -3.09
C GLY A 173 -6.56 4.88 -2.55
N LYS A 174 -7.21 5.97 -3.01
CA LYS A 174 -6.87 7.37 -2.76
C LYS A 174 -6.33 7.45 -1.33
N LYS A 175 -5.05 7.75 -1.17
CA LYS A 175 -4.46 7.75 0.18
C LYS A 175 -5.25 8.75 1.02
N PHE A 176 -5.93 8.24 2.03
CA PHE A 176 -6.81 9.01 2.88
C PHE A 176 -6.06 9.28 4.18
N ARG A 177 -5.74 10.54 4.47
CA ARG A 177 -5.19 10.95 5.76
C ARG A 177 -6.35 11.25 6.70
N TYR A 178 -6.37 10.63 7.88
CA TYR A 178 -7.32 11.02 8.93
C TYR A 178 -7.06 12.46 9.35
N LYS A 179 -8.13 13.27 9.39
CA LYS A 179 -8.06 14.61 9.99
C LYS A 179 -8.16 14.47 11.50
N TYR A 180 -7.01 14.36 12.15
CA TYR A 180 -6.92 14.24 13.61
C TYR A 180 -7.59 15.46 14.27
N GLY A 181 -8.49 15.21 15.23
CA GLY A 181 -9.20 16.23 16.01
C GLY A 181 -10.61 16.57 15.53
N GLU A 182 -11.02 16.15 14.32
CA GLU A 182 -12.33 16.45 13.74
C GLU A 182 -13.22 15.20 13.64
N ILE A 183 -13.41 14.49 14.75
CA ILE A 183 -14.24 13.28 14.78
C ILE A 183 -15.72 13.67 14.63
N ASN A 184 -16.44 13.03 13.70
CA ASN A 184 -17.88 13.16 13.63
C ASN A 184 -18.53 12.36 14.78
N LYS A 185 -18.88 13.06 15.87
CA LYS A 185 -19.43 12.47 17.10
C LYS A 185 -20.73 11.71 16.86
N VAL A 186 -21.58 12.17 15.94
CA VAL A 186 -22.87 11.54 15.61
C VAL A 186 -22.63 10.19 14.93
N LYS A 187 -21.82 10.16 13.87
CA LYS A 187 -21.45 8.92 13.16
C LYS A 187 -20.73 7.93 14.08
N LEU A 188 -19.89 8.42 14.99
CA LEU A 188 -19.24 7.57 15.99
C LEU A 188 -20.28 6.91 16.90
N SER A 189 -21.23 7.68 17.43
CA SER A 189 -22.26 7.16 18.32
C SER A 189 -23.17 6.12 17.64
N GLU A 190 -23.54 6.34 16.38
CA GLU A 190 -24.32 5.39 15.58
C GLU A 190 -23.50 4.13 15.29
N ALA A 191 -22.29 4.28 14.75
CA ALA A 191 -21.42 3.14 14.45
C ALA A 191 -21.15 2.29 15.69
N PHE A 192 -21.00 2.92 16.86
CA PHE A 192 -20.76 2.23 18.13
C PHE A 192 -22.01 1.46 18.61
N LYS A 193 -23.21 2.06 18.49
CA LYS A 193 -24.48 1.39 18.81
C LYS A 193 -24.70 0.11 17.99
N TYR A 194 -24.37 0.13 16.70
CA TYR A 194 -24.54 -1.04 15.83
C TYR A 194 -23.41 -2.07 15.94
N SER A 195 -22.22 -1.68 16.42
CA SER A 195 -21.04 -2.56 16.46
C SER A 195 -20.88 -3.34 17.76
N ILE A 196 -21.69 -3.05 18.80
CA ILE A 196 -21.71 -3.83 20.03
C ILE A 196 -22.83 -4.87 19.92
N PRO A 197 -22.51 -6.17 19.81
CA PRO A 197 -23.51 -7.22 19.94
C PRO A 197 -24.11 -7.12 21.34
N GLY A 198 -25.44 -7.14 21.42
CA GLY A 198 -26.22 -6.73 22.60
C GLY A 198 -25.67 -7.20 23.95
N LYS A 199 -25.68 -6.27 24.92
CA LYS A 199 -25.62 -6.38 26.39
C LYS A 199 -25.03 -7.66 27.03
N SER A 200 -23.96 -8.27 26.49
CA SER A 200 -23.21 -9.31 27.21
C SER A 200 -22.09 -8.63 28.02
N PRO A 201 -22.02 -8.80 29.35
CA PRO A 201 -21.02 -8.13 30.19
C PRO A 201 -19.60 -8.68 30.04
N THR A 202 -19.37 -9.67 29.17
CA THR A 202 -18.13 -10.46 29.14
C THR A 202 -17.44 -10.37 27.78
N MET A 203 -17.20 -9.15 27.29
CA MET A 203 -16.38 -8.95 26.09
C MET A 203 -14.92 -8.68 26.48
N SER A 204 -14.00 -9.51 25.97
CA SER A 204 -12.55 -9.31 26.15
C SER A 204 -12.12 -7.92 25.68
N ALA A 205 -11.17 -7.32 26.42
CA ALA A 205 -10.59 -6.01 26.11
C ALA A 205 -10.06 -5.92 24.66
N TYR A 206 -9.55 -7.03 24.11
CA TYR A 206 -9.09 -7.10 22.72
C TYR A 206 -10.24 -6.90 21.71
N LYS A 207 -11.39 -7.57 21.92
CA LYS A 207 -12.57 -7.41 21.07
C LYS A 207 -13.11 -5.99 21.17
N MET A 208 -13.13 -5.41 22.37
CA MET A 208 -13.55 -4.03 22.59
C MET A 208 -12.62 -3.03 21.89
N ALA A 209 -11.31 -3.19 22.01
CA ALA A 209 -10.33 -2.35 21.32
C ALA A 209 -10.46 -2.45 19.79
N LYS A 210 -10.71 -3.65 19.25
CA LYS A 210 -10.96 -3.88 17.82
C LYS A 210 -12.22 -3.14 17.34
N ILE A 211 -13.31 -3.21 18.11
CA ILE A 211 -14.56 -2.49 17.82
C ILE A 211 -14.33 -0.98 17.84
N ILE A 212 -13.71 -0.45 18.90
CA ILE A 212 -13.40 0.99 19.04
C ILE A 212 -12.58 1.49 17.85
N ARG A 213 -11.55 0.73 17.45
CA ARG A 213 -10.70 1.08 16.31
C ARG A 213 -11.51 1.10 15.01
N ALA A 214 -12.35 0.09 14.79
CA ALA A 214 -13.19 0.00 13.61
C ALA A 214 -14.23 1.15 13.56
N THR A 215 -14.89 1.47 14.67
CA THR A 215 -15.87 2.56 14.73
C THR A 215 -15.22 3.92 14.54
N TYR A 216 -14.03 4.13 15.14
CA TYR A 216 -13.24 5.34 14.95
C TYR A 216 -12.86 5.57 13.48
N HIS A 217 -12.42 4.51 12.78
CA HIS A 217 -12.11 4.60 11.36
C HIS A 217 -13.33 4.95 10.50
N LYS A 218 -14.53 4.46 10.85
CA LYS A 218 -15.78 4.79 10.16
C LYS A 218 -16.26 6.22 10.42
N SER A 219 -16.00 6.77 11.61
CA SER A 219 -16.49 8.08 12.02
C SER A 219 -15.56 9.25 11.70
N THR A 220 -14.28 8.97 11.45
CA THR A 220 -13.28 10.02 11.25
C THR A 220 -13.21 10.44 9.77
N PRO A 221 -13.40 11.73 9.45
CA PRO A 221 -13.28 12.21 8.09
C PRO A 221 -11.86 12.03 7.59
N THR A 222 -11.76 11.56 6.35
CA THR A 222 -10.51 11.37 5.66
C THR A 222 -10.31 12.47 4.63
N VAL A 223 -9.12 13.05 4.60
CA VAL A 223 -8.69 14.01 3.58
C VAL A 223 -7.91 13.26 2.53
N ARG A 224 -8.20 13.56 1.26
CA ARG A 224 -7.43 13.03 0.13
C ARG A 224 -5.99 13.53 0.24
N CYS A 225 -5.03 12.62 0.19
CA CYS A 225 -3.66 12.98 -0.15
C CYS A 225 -3.64 13.21 -1.66
N ASP A 226 -3.41 14.45 -2.08
CA ASP A 226 -3.25 14.75 -3.50
C ASP A 226 -1.98 14.08 -4.02
N GLU A 227 -2.17 13.26 -5.05
CA GLU A 227 -1.09 12.53 -5.71
C GLU A 227 -0.27 13.45 -6.63
N ASP A 228 -0.91 14.53 -7.08
CA ASP A 228 -0.31 15.62 -7.83
C ASP A 228 0.32 16.68 -6.91
N PHE A 229 0.75 16.31 -5.69
CA PHE A 229 1.41 17.26 -4.79
C PHE A 229 2.73 17.72 -5.39
N GLN A 230 2.66 18.83 -6.12
CA GLN A 230 3.82 19.54 -6.60
C GLN A 230 4.49 20.19 -5.39
N MET A 231 5.79 19.97 -5.26
CA MET A 231 6.57 20.72 -4.28
C MET A 231 6.37 22.22 -4.53
N PRO A 232 6.22 23.04 -3.49
CA PRO A 232 6.07 24.48 -3.67
C PRO A 232 7.21 25.04 -4.53
N TYR A 233 6.93 26.08 -5.32
CA TYR A 233 7.91 26.68 -6.25
C TYR A 233 9.20 27.18 -5.59
N TRP A 234 9.18 27.40 -4.26
CA TRP A 234 10.33 27.80 -3.44
C TRP A 234 11.09 26.62 -2.81
N TRP A 235 10.67 25.38 -3.07
CA TRP A 235 11.32 24.19 -2.55
C TRP A 235 12.66 23.93 -3.23
N ASN A 236 13.64 23.46 -2.45
CA ASN A 236 14.93 23.00 -2.94
C ASN A 236 15.47 21.84 -2.09
N GLU A 237 16.51 21.15 -2.58
CA GLU A 237 17.10 19.97 -1.93
C GLU A 237 17.77 20.30 -0.58
N ASP A 238 18.36 21.50 -0.45
CA ASP A 238 18.93 21.96 0.83
C ASP A 238 17.83 22.07 1.91
N ILE A 239 16.70 22.72 1.62
CA ILE A 239 15.56 22.80 2.55
C ILE A 239 15.06 21.41 2.92
N GLN A 240 14.98 20.49 1.97
CA GLN A 240 14.58 19.11 2.26
C GLN A 240 15.54 18.43 3.26
N THR A 241 16.84 18.62 3.07
CA THR A 241 17.87 18.08 3.96
C THR A 241 17.76 18.68 5.36
N ASN A 242 17.56 20.00 5.47
CA ASN A 242 17.35 20.68 6.74
C ASN A 242 16.04 20.25 7.44
N ILE A 243 14.96 19.97 6.70
CA ILE A 243 13.72 19.39 7.24
C ILE A 243 14.00 18.02 7.87
N LEU A 244 14.76 17.17 7.20
CA LEU A 244 15.12 15.84 7.70
C LEU A 244 15.96 15.94 8.98
N GLU A 245 16.93 16.85 9.02
CA GLU A 245 17.75 17.11 10.20
C GLU A 245 16.93 17.65 11.39
N VAL A 246 16.02 18.60 11.17
CA VAL A 246 15.10 19.08 12.21
C VAL A 246 14.23 17.94 12.74
N LYS A 247 13.71 17.07 11.87
CA LYS A 247 12.94 15.88 12.28
C LYS A 247 13.79 14.89 13.08
N LYS A 248 15.06 14.71 12.74
CA LYS A 248 16.02 13.86 13.47
C LYS A 248 16.28 14.41 14.86
N LYS A 249 16.58 15.71 14.98
CA LYS A 249 16.79 16.41 16.26
C LYS A 249 15.54 16.41 17.14
N ARG A 250 14.34 16.62 16.56
CA ARG A 250 13.05 16.49 17.27
C ARG A 250 12.84 15.09 17.83
N ARG A 251 13.12 14.04 17.04
CA ARG A 251 12.99 12.65 17.48
C ARG A 251 13.95 12.34 18.63
N ARG A 252 15.19 12.84 18.58
CA ARG A 252 16.17 12.68 19.65
C ARG A 252 15.71 13.36 20.96
N PHE A 253 15.22 14.60 20.88
CA PHE A 253 14.61 15.29 22.02
C PHE A 253 13.39 14.56 22.61
N GLN A 254 12.51 14.00 21.76
CA GLN A 254 11.29 13.33 22.23
C GLN A 254 11.53 11.93 22.81
N ARG A 255 12.61 11.25 22.43
CA ARG A 255 12.98 9.92 22.94
C ARG A 255 13.70 10.00 24.28
N GLU A 256 14.42 11.09 24.53
CA GLU A 256 15.09 11.30 25.81
C GLU A 256 14.08 11.68 26.90
N THR A 257 13.94 10.80 27.88
CA THR A 257 12.94 10.90 28.96
C THR A 257 13.54 10.70 30.34
N ARG A 258 14.80 10.24 30.43
CA ARG A 258 15.42 9.81 31.69
C ARG A 258 16.47 10.80 32.20
N ASN A 259 17.18 11.48 31.31
CA ASN A 259 18.22 12.45 31.67
C ASN A 259 17.79 13.87 31.28
N ASP A 260 17.56 14.73 32.26
CA ASP A 260 17.06 16.09 32.05
C ASP A 260 18.08 17.03 31.41
N ASP A 261 19.38 16.92 31.75
CA ASP A 261 20.43 17.76 31.16
C ASP A 261 20.62 17.47 29.67
N LEU A 262 20.66 16.18 29.30
CA LEU A 262 20.72 15.76 27.90
C LEU A 262 19.47 16.16 27.13
N ARG A 263 18.30 16.08 27.77
CA ARG A 263 17.04 16.50 27.18
C ARG A 263 17.01 18.00 26.92
N GLU A 264 17.56 18.82 27.82
CA GLU A 264 17.67 20.26 27.63
C GLU A 264 18.64 20.62 26.49
N LEU A 265 19.78 19.92 26.40
CA LEU A 265 20.71 20.06 25.27
C LEU A 265 20.05 19.70 23.93
N TYR A 266 19.31 18.58 23.87
CA TYR A 266 18.58 18.17 22.66
C TYR A 266 17.45 19.13 22.31
N LYS A 267 16.79 19.72 23.31
CA LYS A 267 15.77 20.76 23.11
C LYS A 267 16.38 22.02 22.50
N ARG A 268 17.56 22.45 22.97
CA ARG A 268 18.28 23.62 22.44
C ARG A 268 18.71 23.41 20.99
N THR A 269 19.39 22.30 20.71
CA THR A 269 19.85 21.97 19.34
C THR A 269 18.70 21.79 18.34
N TYR A 270 17.56 21.27 18.77
CA TYR A 270 16.33 21.23 17.95
C TYR A 270 15.78 22.63 17.65
N LYS A 271 15.73 23.52 18.66
CA LYS A 271 15.27 24.90 18.48
C LYS A 271 16.15 25.68 17.50
N GLU A 272 17.47 25.57 17.65
CA GLU A 272 18.45 26.20 16.74
C GLU A 272 18.26 25.72 15.29
N ALA A 273 18.18 24.39 15.09
CA ALA A 273 17.96 23.84 13.75
C ALA A 273 16.62 24.27 13.14
N LYS A 274 15.58 24.42 13.98
CA LYS A 274 14.27 24.92 13.54
C LYS A 274 14.35 26.39 13.13
N GLN A 275 15.12 27.21 13.83
CA GLN A 275 15.36 28.61 13.47
C GLN A 275 16.12 28.73 12.14
N ASP A 276 17.20 27.98 11.98
CA ASP A 276 17.99 27.92 10.74
C ASP A 276 17.11 27.51 9.54
N LEU A 277 16.34 26.42 9.67
CA LEU A 277 15.39 26.01 8.65
C LEU A 277 14.38 27.12 8.30
N SER A 278 13.90 27.85 9.30
CA SER A 278 12.93 28.94 9.08
C SER A 278 13.57 30.11 8.31
N GLN A 279 14.83 30.42 8.58
CA GLN A 279 15.59 31.43 7.84
C GLN A 279 15.85 30.99 6.39
N LYS A 280 16.30 29.75 6.18
CA LYS A 280 16.52 29.20 4.83
C LYS A 280 15.24 29.18 3.99
N ILE A 281 14.11 28.80 4.57
CA ILE A 281 12.80 28.85 3.88
C ILE A 281 12.45 30.30 3.51
N ARG A 282 12.72 31.26 4.39
CA ARG A 282 12.44 32.68 4.10
C ARG A 282 13.28 33.18 2.93
N ILE A 283 14.58 32.89 2.93
CA ILE A 283 15.50 33.28 1.84
C ILE A 283 15.08 32.62 0.52
N ALA A 284 14.79 31.32 0.53
CA ALA A 284 14.37 30.60 -0.68
C ALA A 284 13.04 31.13 -1.23
N LYS A 285 12.08 31.48 -0.38
CA LYS A 285 10.83 32.11 -0.82
C LYS A 285 11.06 33.45 -1.53
N ILE A 286 11.97 34.27 -1.02
CA ILE A 286 12.31 35.57 -1.62
C ILE A 286 13.01 35.35 -2.97
N SER A 287 14.07 34.53 -3.01
CA SER A 287 14.81 34.27 -4.25
C SER A 287 13.94 33.61 -5.33
N SER A 288 13.09 32.66 -4.96
CA SER A 288 12.16 32.03 -5.90
C SER A 288 11.03 32.97 -6.33
N TRP A 289 10.71 34.01 -5.54
CA TRP A 289 9.77 35.05 -5.95
C TRP A 289 10.40 36.00 -6.97
N GLU A 290 11.64 36.43 -6.74
CA GLU A 290 12.40 37.27 -7.68
C GLU A 290 12.51 36.58 -9.05
N LYS A 291 12.93 35.32 -9.10
CA LYS A 291 12.99 34.53 -10.35
C LYS A 291 11.65 34.42 -11.06
N LEU A 292 10.56 34.38 -10.31
CA LEU A 292 9.21 34.26 -10.85
C LEU A 292 8.71 35.59 -11.41
N CYS A 293 9.14 36.72 -10.84
CA CYS A 293 8.96 38.05 -11.41
C CYS A 293 9.78 38.24 -12.70
N ASP A 294 11.02 37.73 -12.74
CA ASP A 294 11.85 37.78 -13.94
C ASP A 294 11.27 36.91 -15.08
N ASP A 295 10.80 35.69 -14.78
CA ASP A 295 10.10 34.81 -15.73
C ASP A 295 8.85 35.47 -16.34
N LEU A 296 8.13 36.30 -15.58
CA LEU A 296 6.98 37.06 -16.11
C LEU A 296 7.37 38.12 -17.14
N GLN A 297 8.56 38.73 -17.00
CA GLN A 297 9.06 39.73 -17.93
C GLN A 297 9.45 39.09 -19.28
N GLU A 298 9.97 37.86 -19.25
CA GLU A 298 10.30 37.10 -20.45
C GLU A 298 9.09 36.39 -21.08
N ASN A 299 8.21 35.81 -20.26
CA ASN A 299 7.05 35.04 -20.70
C ASN A 299 5.81 35.27 -19.82
N ILE A 300 4.88 36.06 -20.35
CA ILE A 300 3.62 36.43 -19.68
C ILE A 300 2.75 35.19 -19.36
N TYR A 301 2.94 34.06 -20.07
CA TYR A 301 2.22 32.79 -19.85
C TYR A 301 3.07 31.70 -19.16
N GLY A 302 4.18 32.10 -18.53
CA GLY A 302 5.15 31.24 -17.85
C GLY A 302 4.67 30.57 -16.56
N GLN A 303 5.60 30.25 -15.67
CA GLN A 303 5.33 29.50 -14.45
C GLN A 303 4.49 30.32 -13.46
N ALA A 304 4.74 31.62 -13.39
CA ALA A 304 3.99 32.58 -12.59
C ALA A 304 2.49 32.60 -12.95
N TYR A 305 2.18 32.70 -14.25
CA TYR A 305 0.81 32.69 -14.75
C TYR A 305 0.07 31.40 -14.38
N LYS A 306 0.75 30.24 -14.49
CA LYS A 306 0.20 28.93 -14.09
C LYS A 306 -0.12 28.88 -12.60
N ILE A 307 0.75 29.43 -11.75
CA ILE A 307 0.55 29.48 -10.29
C ILE A 307 -0.64 30.37 -9.93
N ILE A 308 -0.75 31.57 -10.52
CA ILE A 308 -1.89 32.46 -10.27
C ILE A 308 -3.19 31.82 -10.76
N ARG A 309 -3.19 31.26 -11.96
CA ARG A 309 -4.36 30.61 -12.56
C ARG A 309 -4.85 29.41 -11.75
N SER A 310 -3.97 28.66 -11.07
CA SER A 310 -4.37 27.53 -10.24
C SER A 310 -5.02 27.96 -8.92
N GLN A 311 -4.71 29.17 -8.42
CA GLN A 311 -5.35 29.73 -7.22
C GLN A 311 -6.68 30.42 -7.49
N LEU A 312 -6.93 30.84 -8.73
CA LEU A 312 -8.23 31.36 -9.15
C LEU A 312 -9.25 30.21 -9.17
N LYS A 313 -10.29 30.29 -8.34
CA LYS A 313 -11.41 29.33 -8.35
C LYS A 313 -12.01 29.30 -9.75
N LYS A 314 -11.94 28.13 -10.42
CA LYS A 314 -12.74 27.89 -11.63
C LYS A 314 -14.21 27.92 -11.22
N MET A 315 -14.90 29.01 -11.51
CA MET A 315 -16.35 29.00 -11.47
C MET A 315 -16.83 28.00 -12.54
N PRO A 316 -17.75 27.08 -12.21
CA PRO A 316 -18.38 26.29 -13.25
C PRO A 316 -18.99 27.24 -14.28
N PRO A 317 -18.91 26.93 -15.58
CA PRO A 317 -19.53 27.77 -16.59
C PRO A 317 -21.01 27.94 -16.23
N ARG A 318 -21.51 29.19 -16.26
CA ARG A 318 -22.90 29.52 -15.87
C ARG A 318 -23.93 28.77 -16.72
N VAL A 319 -23.53 28.28 -17.89
CA VAL A 319 -24.35 27.51 -18.81
C VAL A 319 -23.56 26.27 -19.24
N GLN A 320 -24.12 25.08 -19.05
CA GLN A 320 -23.61 23.87 -19.69
C GLN A 320 -24.09 23.87 -21.14
N MET A 321 -23.22 24.30 -22.05
CA MET A 321 -23.47 24.21 -23.49
C MET A 321 -22.98 22.87 -24.05
N ASP A 322 -23.70 22.37 -25.04
CA ASP A 322 -23.31 21.15 -25.76
C ASP A 322 -22.04 21.39 -26.60
N PRO A 323 -21.20 20.37 -26.87
CA PRO A 323 -19.94 20.55 -27.59
C PRO A 323 -20.08 21.24 -28.95
N GLU A 324 -21.16 20.97 -29.69
CA GLU A 324 -21.43 21.59 -30.99
C GLU A 324 -21.73 23.08 -30.88
N GLU A 325 -22.48 23.47 -29.85
CA GLU A 325 -22.81 24.85 -29.54
C GLU A 325 -21.58 25.66 -29.12
N LYS A 326 -20.65 25.03 -28.38
CA LYS A 326 -19.35 25.63 -28.04
C LYS A 326 -18.52 25.89 -29.28
N ILE A 327 -18.45 24.94 -30.22
CA ILE A 327 -17.73 25.09 -31.48
C ILE A 327 -18.35 26.22 -32.32
N LYS A 328 -19.68 26.32 -32.35
CA LYS A 328 -20.41 27.37 -33.06
C LYS A 328 -20.14 28.76 -32.48
N GLN A 329 -20.21 28.93 -31.16
CA GLN A 329 -19.87 30.21 -30.52
C GLN A 329 -18.39 30.56 -30.67
N PHE A 330 -17.49 29.59 -30.54
CA PHE A 330 -16.06 29.83 -30.74
C PHE A 330 -15.76 30.33 -32.16
N LYS A 331 -16.36 29.72 -33.19
CA LYS A 331 -16.24 30.19 -34.58
C LYS A 331 -16.88 31.56 -34.83
N ALA A 332 -17.91 31.92 -34.06
CA ALA A 332 -18.55 33.24 -34.17
C ALA A 332 -17.74 34.35 -33.48
N LEU A 333 -17.04 34.01 -32.39
CA LEU A 333 -16.20 34.95 -31.62
C LEU A 333 -14.85 35.23 -32.27
N PHE A 334 -14.31 34.27 -33.03
CA PHE A 334 -13.03 34.40 -33.70
C PHE A 334 -13.21 34.25 -35.21
N VAL A 335 -13.05 35.37 -35.94
CA VAL A 335 -13.05 35.38 -37.40
C VAL A 335 -11.83 34.60 -37.88
N TYR A 336 -12.04 33.36 -38.31
CA TYR A 336 -11.03 32.60 -39.05
C TYR A 336 -11.07 33.03 -40.51
N GLU A 337 -10.39 34.13 -40.85
CA GLU A 337 -9.92 34.27 -42.22
C GLU A 337 -8.90 33.15 -42.45
N ARG A 338 -9.26 32.17 -43.29
CA ARG A 338 -8.28 31.21 -43.81
C ARG A 338 -7.27 32.01 -44.62
N GLN A 339 -6.15 32.40 -44.02
CA GLN A 339 -4.94 32.66 -44.78
C GLN A 339 -4.56 31.34 -45.45
N THR A 340 -4.99 31.17 -46.71
CA THR A 340 -4.45 30.14 -47.57
C THR A 340 -3.01 30.51 -47.86
N TRP A 341 -2.07 29.86 -47.17
CA TRP A 341 -0.67 29.93 -47.53
C TRP A 341 -0.52 29.31 -48.93
N THR A 342 -0.48 30.16 -49.96
CA THR A 342 -0.05 29.73 -51.29
C THR A 342 1.43 29.40 -51.18
N ASN A 343 1.76 28.11 -51.27
CA ASN A 343 3.14 27.65 -51.42
C ASN A 343 3.69 28.12 -52.78
N GLN A 344 4.12 29.38 -52.88
CA GLN A 344 5.06 29.79 -53.91
C GLN A 344 6.45 29.31 -53.49
N ILE A 345 6.85 28.17 -54.05
CA ILE A 345 8.24 27.72 -54.04
C ILE A 345 9.02 28.73 -54.88
N ILE A 346 9.73 29.64 -54.22
CA ILE A 346 10.72 30.50 -54.87
C ILE A 346 12.02 29.68 -54.97
N TYR A 347 12.31 29.14 -56.15
CA TYR A 347 13.67 28.77 -56.49
C TYR A 347 14.45 30.06 -56.77
N LYS A 348 15.32 30.46 -55.84
CA LYS A 348 16.40 31.40 -56.15
C LYS A 348 17.59 30.60 -56.67
N LEU A 349 17.98 30.92 -57.91
CA LEU A 349 19.28 30.61 -58.52
C LEU A 349 20.42 31.18 -57.69
#